data_AF-A0A1J0VPJ3-F1
#
_entry.id   AF-A0A1J0VPJ3-F1
#
_cell.length_a   1.000
_cell.length_b   1.000
_cell.length_c   1.000
_cell.angle_alpha   90.00
_cell.angle_beta   90.00
_cell.angle_gamma   90.00
#
_symmetry.space_group_name_H-M   'P 1'
#
loop_
_entity.id
_entity.type
_entity.pdbx_description
1 polymer ?
#
loop_
_entity_poly.entity_id
_entity_poly.type
_entity_poly.pdbx_seq_one_letter_code
_entity_poly.pdbx_strand_id
1 'polypeptide(L)'
;MTSDLAVADNPLAELPVGGGLVAQLDKLLIDLGFTAQWAAAVEFLILAVVAFLLLSVAIGKVVPWMSGKLNGYEGRLTAPIPAVLLAPEWMVTTLLVKAGRKPGAIVYGYGEAVLALTDWLQAALSVVLRFLGSVGKFSRQIAIAVLVLGFLSWNSSSCVADSQPCISPVQHWMG
;
A
#
# COMPACT_ATOMS: atom_id res chain seq x y z
N MET A 1 6.42 -32.76 31.77
CA MET A 1 5.56 -31.55 31.79
C MET A 1 6.45 -30.32 31.64
N THR A 2 6.98 -30.08 30.44
CA THR A 2 7.81 -28.88 30.12
C THR A 2 7.82 -28.59 28.61
N SER A 3 6.82 -29.05 27.85
CA SER A 3 6.77 -28.92 26.39
C SER A 3 5.68 -27.96 25.89
N ASP A 4 4.86 -27.40 26.79
CA ASP A 4 3.75 -26.50 26.43
C ASP A 4 4.08 -25.01 26.63
N LEU A 5 5.31 -24.66 27.01
CA LEU A 5 5.66 -23.30 27.49
C LEU A 5 6.43 -22.41 26.49
N ALA A 6 6.67 -22.81 25.24
CA ALA A 6 7.46 -21.98 24.32
C ALA A 6 6.90 -21.83 22.90
N VAL A 7 5.71 -22.38 22.64
CA VAL A 7 4.99 -22.13 21.37
C VAL A 7 4.00 -20.96 21.51
N ALA A 8 3.81 -20.45 22.75
CA ALA A 8 2.60 -19.72 23.12
C ALA A 8 2.52 -18.25 22.71
N ASP A 9 3.61 -17.53 22.41
CA ASP A 9 3.49 -16.09 22.11
C ASP A 9 4.41 -15.65 20.98
N ASN A 10 4.39 -16.36 19.84
CA ASN A 10 5.00 -15.82 18.63
C ASN A 10 3.96 -14.92 17.93
N PRO A 11 4.06 -13.57 18.01
CA PRO A 11 3.08 -12.65 17.42
C PRO A 11 3.00 -12.80 15.89
N LEU A 12 3.97 -13.48 15.27
CA LEU A 12 4.00 -13.75 13.83
C LEU A 12 3.14 -14.97 13.45
N ALA A 13 2.85 -15.87 14.40
CA ALA A 13 1.98 -17.03 14.18
C ALA A 13 0.49 -16.65 14.03
N GLU A 14 0.11 -15.44 14.46
CA GLU A 14 -1.27 -14.92 14.32
C GLU A 14 -1.58 -14.38 12.91
N LEU A 15 -0.60 -14.36 12.00
CA LEU A 15 -0.81 -13.84 10.65
C LEU A 15 -1.77 -14.75 9.85
N PRO A 16 -2.90 -14.22 9.33
CA PRO A 16 -3.96 -15.04 8.72
C PRO A 16 -3.53 -15.80 7.45
N VAL A 17 -2.45 -15.38 6.79
CA VAL A 17 -1.97 -15.97 5.53
C VAL A 17 -0.61 -16.68 5.71
N GLY A 18 0.02 -16.58 6.89
CA GLY A 18 1.39 -17.05 7.11
C GLY A 18 1.63 -17.88 8.38
N GLY A 19 0.71 -17.84 9.35
CA GLY A 19 0.91 -18.45 10.67
C GLY A 19 1.20 -19.94 10.64
N GLY A 20 0.55 -20.70 9.75
CA GLY A 20 0.77 -22.14 9.61
C GLY A 20 2.13 -22.54 9.02
N LEU A 21 2.76 -21.66 8.22
CA LEU A 21 4.12 -21.86 7.71
C LEU A 21 5.16 -21.50 8.77
N VAL A 22 4.91 -20.40 9.49
CA VAL A 22 5.72 -19.96 10.64
C VAL A 22 5.79 -21.05 11.71
N ALA A 23 4.64 -21.60 12.11
CA ALA A 23 4.59 -22.67 13.11
C ALA A 23 5.33 -23.96 12.68
N GLN A 24 5.34 -24.28 11.38
CA GLN A 24 6.10 -25.43 10.85
C GLN A 24 7.61 -25.15 10.85
N LEU A 25 8.01 -23.92 10.55
CA LEU A 25 9.40 -23.50 10.57
C LEU A 25 9.97 -23.52 12.00
N ASP A 26 9.21 -23.01 12.97
CA ASP A 26 9.57 -23.03 14.39
C ASP A 26 9.78 -24.46 14.88
N LYS A 27 8.86 -25.37 14.55
CA LYS A 27 8.99 -26.78 14.91
C LYS A 27 10.25 -27.41 14.32
N LEU A 28 10.55 -27.12 13.05
CA LEU A 28 11.73 -27.65 12.37
C LEU A 28 13.04 -27.10 12.96
N LEU A 29 13.08 -25.82 13.36
CA LEU A 29 14.24 -25.21 14.03
C LEU A 29 14.46 -25.78 15.43
N ILE A 30 13.39 -26.01 16.18
CA ILE A 30 13.47 -26.65 17.50
C ILE A 30 13.93 -28.11 17.39
N ASP A 31 13.41 -28.87 16.42
CA ASP A 31 13.81 -30.25 16.16
C ASP A 31 15.30 -30.36 15.73
N LEU A 32 15.87 -29.31 15.14
CA LEU A 32 17.29 -29.19 14.81
C LEU A 32 18.17 -28.80 16.02
N GLY A 33 17.59 -28.58 17.21
CA GLY A 33 18.31 -28.30 18.45
C GLY A 33 18.68 -26.82 18.67
N PHE A 34 18.06 -25.88 17.94
CA PHE A 34 18.25 -24.46 18.19
C PHE A 34 17.57 -24.03 19.51
N THR A 35 18.17 -23.07 20.22
CA THR A 35 17.48 -22.42 21.35
C THR A 35 16.37 -21.52 20.84
N ALA A 36 15.35 -21.26 21.65
CA ALA A 36 14.20 -20.43 21.27
C ALA A 36 14.61 -19.04 20.73
N GLN A 37 15.65 -18.43 21.31
CA GLN A 37 16.19 -17.15 20.86
C GLN A 37 16.79 -17.23 19.44
N TRP A 38 17.56 -18.29 19.16
CA TRP A 38 18.13 -18.49 17.83
C TRP A 38 17.06 -18.88 16.81
N ALA A 39 16.07 -19.68 17.21
CA ALA A 39 14.94 -20.02 16.36
C ALA A 39 14.18 -18.76 15.92
N ALA A 40 13.81 -17.89 16.87
CA ALA A 40 13.12 -16.61 16.58
C ALA A 40 13.98 -15.66 15.72
N ALA A 41 15.29 -15.58 15.97
CA ALA A 41 16.19 -14.75 15.16
C ALA A 41 16.30 -15.26 13.70
N VAL A 42 16.40 -16.58 13.52
CA VAL A 42 16.45 -17.21 12.19
C VAL A 42 15.10 -17.06 11.47
N GLU A 43 14.00 -17.28 12.18
CA GLU A 43 12.64 -17.09 11.67
C GLU A 43 12.42 -15.64 11.18
N PHE A 44 12.77 -14.65 12.02
CA PHE A 44 12.71 -13.24 11.65
C PHE A 44 13.55 -12.93 10.42
N LEU A 45 14.77 -13.46 10.34
CA LEU A 45 15.65 -13.26 9.19
C LEU A 45 15.06 -13.87 7.91
N ILE A 46 14.48 -15.07 8.00
CA ILE A 46 13.79 -15.72 6.87
C ILE A 46 12.59 -14.88 6.43
N LEU A 47 11.75 -14.42 7.37
CA LEU A 47 10.59 -13.59 7.07
C LEU A 47 11.00 -12.25 6.47
N ALA A 48 12.05 -11.61 6.97
CA ALA A 48 12.59 -10.37 6.41
C ALA A 48 13.09 -10.55 4.97
N VAL A 49 13.79 -11.66 4.69
CA VAL A 49 14.25 -12.00 3.34
C VAL A 49 13.06 -12.27 2.41
N VAL A 50 12.08 -13.06 2.86
CA VAL A 50 10.86 -13.36 2.09
C VAL A 50 10.08 -12.07 1.81
N ALA A 51 9.86 -11.24 2.82
CA ALA A 51 9.19 -9.95 2.67
C ALA A 51 9.93 -9.04 1.71
N PHE A 52 11.27 -8.95 1.81
CA PHE A 52 12.10 -8.19 0.89
C PHE A 52 11.97 -8.68 -0.55
N LEU A 53 12.00 -10.00 -0.79
CA LEU A 53 11.83 -10.57 -2.12
C LEU A 53 10.44 -10.29 -2.68
N LEU A 54 9.38 -10.47 -1.87
CA LEU A 54 8.00 -10.19 -2.27
C LEU A 54 7.81 -8.71 -2.60
N LEU A 55 8.32 -7.80 -1.76
CA LEU A 55 8.30 -6.35 -2.01
C LEU A 55 9.09 -6.00 -3.27
N SER A 56 10.28 -6.59 -3.47
CA SER A 56 11.10 -6.35 -4.65
C SER A 56 10.41 -6.81 -5.93
N VAL A 57 9.71 -7.96 -5.90
CA VAL A 57 8.92 -8.46 -7.02
C VAL A 57 7.67 -7.59 -7.24
N ALA A 58 6.97 -7.20 -6.17
CA ALA A 58 5.82 -6.33 -6.27
C ALA A 58 6.19 -4.97 -6.89
N ILE A 59 7.22 -4.31 -6.37
CA ILE A 59 7.68 -3.01 -6.86
C ILE A 59 8.34 -3.12 -8.23
N GLY A 60 9.08 -4.20 -8.50
CA GLY A 60 9.82 -4.39 -9.75
C GLY A 60 8.99 -4.92 -10.91
N LYS A 61 7.93 -5.69 -10.66
CA LYS A 61 7.08 -6.31 -11.70
C LYS A 61 5.63 -5.88 -11.64
N VAL A 62 5.01 -5.88 -10.45
CA VAL A 62 3.58 -5.57 -10.31
C VAL A 62 3.32 -4.09 -10.56
N VAL A 63 4.15 -3.19 -10.00
CA VAL A 63 3.98 -1.74 -10.20
C VAL A 63 4.13 -1.34 -11.67
N PRO A 64 5.16 -1.77 -12.44
CA PRO A 64 5.23 -1.49 -13.87
C PRO A 64 4.13 -2.15 -14.70
N TRP A 65 3.70 -3.35 -14.31
CA TRP A 65 2.58 -4.02 -14.97
C TRP A 65 1.26 -3.27 -14.77
N MET A 66 1.02 -2.80 -13.54
CA MET A 66 -0.13 -1.96 -13.20
C MET A 66 -0.06 -0.62 -13.92
N SER A 67 1.10 0.06 -13.94
CA SER A 67 1.23 1.34 -14.65
C SER A 67 1.00 1.17 -16.15
N GLY A 68 1.48 0.09 -16.76
CA GLY A 68 1.19 -0.24 -18.15
C GLY A 68 -0.30 -0.42 -18.43
N LYS A 69 -1.05 -1.07 -17.52
CA LYS A 69 -2.51 -1.15 -17.62
C LYS A 69 -3.17 0.20 -17.43
N LEU A 70 -2.83 0.93 -16.37
CA LEU A 70 -3.45 2.23 -16.04
C LEU A 70 -3.24 3.27 -17.15
N ASN A 71 -2.09 3.29 -17.81
CA ASN A 71 -1.84 4.16 -18.97
C ASN A 71 -2.83 3.89 -20.13
N GLY A 72 -3.29 2.65 -20.28
CA GLY A 72 -4.33 2.31 -21.26
C GLY A 72 -5.74 2.77 -20.87
N TYR A 73 -5.96 3.11 -19.60
CA TYR A 73 -7.27 3.55 -19.06
C TYR A 73 -7.33 5.04 -18.72
N GLU A 74 -6.24 5.78 -18.86
CA GLU A 74 -6.14 7.20 -18.47
C GLU A 74 -7.27 8.03 -19.10
N GLY A 75 -7.50 7.87 -20.41
CA GLY A 75 -8.58 8.55 -21.12
C GLY A 75 -10.00 8.05 -20.80
N ARG A 76 -10.17 6.84 -20.22
CA ARG A 76 -11.48 6.31 -19.83
C ARG A 76 -11.87 6.67 -18.39
N LEU A 77 -10.89 6.83 -17.50
CA LEU A 77 -11.11 7.17 -16.09
C LEU A 77 -11.38 8.66 -15.91
N THR A 78 -10.73 9.52 -16.70
CA THR A 78 -10.91 10.97 -16.59
C THR A 78 -12.05 11.51 -17.43
N ALA A 79 -12.43 10.87 -18.55
CA ALA A 79 -13.54 11.31 -19.41
C ALA A 79 -14.93 11.47 -18.75
N PRO A 80 -15.37 10.62 -17.79
CA PRO A 80 -16.68 10.81 -17.17
C PRO A 80 -16.70 11.98 -16.18
N ILE A 81 -15.56 12.41 -15.65
CA ILE A 81 -15.47 13.49 -14.66
C ILE A 81 -15.97 14.84 -15.23
N PRO A 82 -15.44 15.35 -16.37
CA PRO A 82 -15.96 16.57 -16.98
C PRO A 82 -17.39 16.37 -17.49
N ALA A 83 -17.73 15.19 -18.02
CA ALA A 83 -19.10 14.92 -18.48
C ALA A 83 -20.14 15.03 -17.35
N VAL A 84 -19.83 14.51 -16.16
CA VAL A 84 -20.71 14.59 -14.98
C VAL A 84 -20.73 16.01 -14.41
N LEU A 85 -19.58 16.68 -14.33
CA LEU A 85 -19.48 18.05 -13.80
C LEU A 85 -20.12 19.10 -14.73
N LEU A 86 -20.10 18.88 -16.04
CA LEU A 86 -20.71 19.77 -17.04
C LEU A 86 -22.19 19.43 -17.31
N ALA A 87 -22.69 18.27 -16.89
CA ALA A 87 -24.09 17.89 -17.11
C ALA A 87 -25.10 18.91 -16.52
N PRO A 88 -24.92 19.44 -15.29
CA PRO A 88 -25.78 20.50 -14.76
C PRO A 88 -25.73 21.77 -15.61
N GLU A 89 -24.54 22.16 -16.08
CA GLU A 89 -24.35 23.34 -16.92
C GLU A 89 -25.07 23.20 -18.26
N TRP A 90 -24.92 22.03 -18.89
CA TRP A 90 -25.59 21.68 -20.13
C TRP A 90 -27.12 21.70 -19.97
N MET A 91 -27.64 21.20 -18.85
CA MET A 91 -29.06 21.23 -18.54
C MET A 91 -29.57 22.68 -18.39
N VAL A 92 -28.86 23.52 -17.65
CA VAL A 92 -29.22 24.94 -17.44
C VAL A 92 -29.17 25.73 -18.75
N THR A 93 -28.11 25.57 -19.56
CA THR A 93 -28.01 26.21 -20.88
C THR A 93 -29.12 25.75 -21.80
N THR A 94 -29.42 24.45 -21.86
CA THR A 94 -30.48 23.91 -22.70
C THR A 94 -31.86 24.48 -22.31
N LEU A 95 -32.14 24.59 -21.00
CA LEU A 95 -33.38 25.18 -20.50
C LEU A 95 -33.50 26.68 -20.83
N LEU A 96 -32.42 27.44 -20.65
CA LEU A 96 -32.39 28.88 -20.97
C LEU A 96 -32.58 29.14 -22.47
N VAL A 97 -31.90 28.35 -23.32
CA VAL A 97 -32.03 28.46 -24.78
C VAL A 97 -33.45 28.07 -25.23
N LYS A 98 -34.02 26.98 -24.69
CA LYS A 98 -35.43 26.61 -24.94
C LYS A 98 -36.41 27.70 -24.50
N ALA A 99 -36.09 28.45 -23.46
CA ALA A 99 -36.87 29.60 -23.00
C ALA A 99 -36.59 30.90 -23.80
N GLY A 100 -35.79 30.85 -24.87
CA GLY A 100 -35.46 32.00 -25.72
C GLY A 100 -34.50 33.00 -25.07
N ARG A 101 -33.83 32.62 -23.96
CA ARG A 101 -32.87 33.47 -23.24
C ARG A 101 -31.44 33.08 -23.58
N LYS A 102 -30.56 34.08 -23.74
CA LYS A 102 -29.14 33.83 -23.92
C LYS A 102 -28.49 33.50 -22.56
N PRO A 103 -27.70 32.42 -22.46
CA PRO A 103 -26.98 32.11 -21.22
C PRO A 103 -25.97 33.21 -20.88
N GLY A 104 -25.88 33.56 -19.60
CA GLY A 104 -24.98 34.60 -19.10
C GLY A 104 -23.53 34.16 -19.04
N ALA A 105 -22.59 35.12 -19.01
CA ALA A 105 -21.15 34.88 -19.00
C ALA A 105 -20.66 34.00 -17.83
N ILE A 106 -21.37 34.01 -16.69
CA ILE A 106 -21.05 33.19 -15.51
C ILE A 106 -21.10 31.69 -15.83
N VAL A 107 -21.99 31.28 -16.73
CA VAL A 107 -22.15 29.87 -17.10
C VAL A 107 -20.90 29.37 -17.85
N TYR A 108 -20.41 30.18 -18.79
CA TYR A 108 -19.18 29.88 -19.53
C TYR A 108 -17.92 29.85 -18.64
N GLY A 109 -17.84 30.71 -17.61
CA GLY A 109 -16.73 30.72 -16.67
C GLY A 109 -16.65 29.47 -15.79
N TYR A 110 -17.80 28.84 -15.48
CA TYR A 110 -17.82 27.56 -14.76
C TYR A 110 -17.29 26.43 -15.65
N GLY A 111 -17.70 26.37 -16.91
CA GLY A 111 -17.21 25.36 -17.86
C GLY A 111 -15.70 25.41 -18.05
N GLU A 112 -15.12 26.61 -18.18
CA GLU A 112 -13.66 26.79 -18.25
C GLU A 112 -12.94 26.32 -16.97
N ALA A 113 -13.49 26.62 -15.79
CA ALA A 113 -12.91 26.19 -14.52
C ALA A 113 -12.94 24.67 -14.35
N VAL A 114 -14.05 24.02 -14.75
CA VAL A 114 -14.18 22.56 -14.72
C VAL A 114 -13.18 21.90 -15.68
N LEU A 115 -13.06 22.42 -16.90
CA LEU A 115 -12.10 21.91 -17.89
C LEU A 115 -10.65 22.09 -17.41
N ALA A 116 -10.30 23.26 -16.88
CA ALA A 116 -8.97 23.53 -16.33
C ALA A 116 -8.65 22.61 -15.14
N LEU A 117 -9.63 22.32 -14.28
CA LEU A 117 -9.45 21.38 -13.17
C LEU A 117 -9.21 19.96 -13.68
N THR A 118 -9.97 19.51 -14.68
CA THR A 118 -9.75 18.17 -15.28
C THR A 118 -8.42 18.05 -16.00
N ASP A 119 -7.98 19.10 -16.69
CA ASP A 119 -6.66 19.14 -17.33
C ASP A 119 -5.53 19.08 -16.30
N TRP A 120 -5.68 19.82 -15.19
CA TRP A 120 -4.74 19.75 -14.08
C TRP A 120 -4.71 18.36 -13.45
N LEU A 121 -5.87 17.74 -13.23
CA LEU A 121 -5.98 16.40 -12.67
C LEU A 121 -5.30 15.36 -13.57
N GLN A 122 -5.51 15.47 -14.89
CA GLN A 122 -4.89 14.59 -15.88
C GLN A 122 -3.38 14.79 -15.96
N ALA A 123 -2.91 16.04 -15.90
CA ALA A 123 -1.49 16.35 -15.82
C ALA A 123 -0.85 15.76 -14.55
N ALA A 124 -1.48 15.93 -13.38
CA ALA A 124 -1.02 15.36 -12.13
C ALA A 124 -0.97 13.82 -12.18
N LEU A 125 -1.99 13.18 -12.74
CA LEU A 125 -2.04 11.73 -12.91
C LEU A 125 -0.88 11.24 -13.78
N SER A 126 -0.61 11.92 -14.89
CA SER A 126 0.47 11.55 -15.81
C SER A 126 1.85 11.66 -15.17
N VAL A 127 2.06 12.64 -14.28
CA VAL A 127 3.29 12.81 -13.50
C VAL A 127 3.44 11.66 -12.51
N VAL A 128 2.39 11.34 -11.77
CA VAL A 128 2.37 10.22 -10.82
C VAL A 128 2.64 8.89 -11.54
N LEU A 129 2.01 8.64 -12.69
CA LEU A 129 2.20 7.43 -13.48
C LEU A 129 3.61 7.31 -14.05
N ARG A 130 4.20 8.43 -14.52
CA ARG A 130 5.62 8.46 -14.93
C ARG A 130 6.57 8.18 -13.76
N PHE A 131 6.26 8.72 -12.58
CA PHE A 131 7.03 8.46 -11.39
C PHE A 131 6.94 6.99 -10.98
N LEU A 132 5.73 6.40 -10.98
CA LEU A 132 5.52 4.96 -10.79
C LEU A 132 6.28 4.10 -11.82
N GLY A 133 6.34 4.52 -13.07
CA GLY A 133 7.16 3.85 -14.09
C GLY A 133 8.66 3.90 -13.78
N SER A 134 9.12 4.98 -13.14
CA SER A 134 10.53 5.17 -12.75
C SER A 134 10.88 4.45 -11.44
N VAL A 135 9.90 4.18 -10.59
CA VAL A 135 10.06 3.44 -9.31
C VAL A 135 10.66 2.05 -9.52
N GLY A 136 10.41 1.40 -10.67
CA GLY A 136 11.01 0.09 -10.99
C GLY A 136 12.54 0.10 -10.98
N LYS A 137 13.19 1.24 -11.33
CA LYS A 137 14.66 1.38 -11.35
C LYS A 137 15.29 1.39 -9.96
N PHE A 138 14.55 1.87 -8.96
CA PHE A 138 14.98 1.93 -7.56
C PHE A 138 14.25 0.91 -6.69
N SER A 139 13.66 -0.11 -7.31
CA SER A 139 12.82 -1.11 -6.64
C SER A 139 13.47 -1.72 -5.41
N ARG A 140 14.78 -2.03 -5.47
CA ARG A 140 15.54 -2.56 -4.33
C ARG A 140 15.66 -1.56 -3.17
N GLN A 141 16.01 -0.31 -3.45
CA GLN A 141 16.19 0.72 -2.41
C GLN A 141 14.86 1.08 -1.76
N ILE A 142 13.80 1.17 -2.57
CA ILE A 142 12.44 1.43 -2.10
C ILE A 142 11.94 0.24 -1.27
N ALA A 143 12.17 -1.00 -1.71
CA ALA A 143 11.83 -2.18 -0.93
C ALA A 143 12.52 -2.19 0.44
N ILE A 144 13.82 -1.85 0.49
CA ILE A 144 14.56 -1.72 1.76
C ILE A 144 13.94 -0.62 2.62
N ALA A 145 13.72 0.57 2.05
CA ALA A 145 13.15 1.70 2.80
C ALA A 145 11.76 1.36 3.37
N VAL A 146 10.89 0.73 2.57
CA VAL A 146 9.55 0.29 2.99
C VAL A 146 9.66 -0.77 4.09
N LEU A 147 10.58 -1.72 3.96
CA LEU A 147 10.77 -2.77 4.96
C LEU A 147 11.29 -2.20 6.28
N VAL A 148 12.25 -1.27 6.24
CA VAL A 148 12.78 -0.59 7.42
C VAL A 148 11.69 0.26 8.09
N LEU A 149 10.97 1.07 7.33
CA LEU A 149 9.89 1.89 7.88
C LEU A 149 8.75 1.05 8.44
N GLY A 150 8.38 -0.03 7.74
CA GLY A 150 7.38 -0.99 8.22
C GLY A 150 7.81 -1.67 9.51
N PHE A 151 9.07 -2.09 9.60
CA PHE A 151 9.63 -2.69 10.80
C PHE A 151 9.67 -1.70 11.97
N LEU A 152 10.14 -0.47 11.76
CA LEU A 152 10.15 0.57 12.78
C LEU A 152 8.72 0.89 13.26
N SER A 153 7.78 1.00 12.33
CA SER A 153 6.37 1.25 12.64
C SER A 153 5.75 0.10 13.43
N TRP A 154 6.02 -1.15 13.05
CA TRP A 154 5.54 -2.34 13.76
C TRP A 154 6.12 -2.39 15.18
N ASN A 155 7.44 -2.18 15.30
CA ASN A 155 8.13 -2.18 16.59
C ASN A 155 7.65 -1.05 17.53
N SER A 156 7.20 0.08 16.99
CA SER A 156 6.65 1.17 17.79
C SER A 156 5.17 1.03 18.14
N SER A 157 4.41 0.20 17.41
CA SER A 157 2.95 0.11 17.53
C SER A 157 2.45 -1.20 18.15
N SER A 158 3.27 -2.25 18.14
CA SER A 158 2.93 -3.54 18.73
C SER A 158 3.55 -3.66 20.12
N CYS A 159 2.76 -4.07 21.10
CA CYS A 159 3.23 -4.45 22.43
C CYS A 159 3.10 -5.97 22.57
N VAL A 160 4.01 -6.61 23.30
CA VAL A 160 3.84 -8.01 23.70
C VAL A 160 2.61 -8.09 24.62
N ALA A 161 1.69 -9.02 24.33
CA ALA A 161 0.49 -9.23 25.12
C ALA A 161 0.87 -9.42 26.61
N ASP A 162 0.07 -8.84 27.50
CA ASP A 162 0.22 -8.94 28.97
C ASP A 162 1.48 -8.31 29.61
N SER A 163 2.29 -7.56 28.85
CA SER A 163 3.40 -6.76 29.41
C SER A 163 2.96 -5.35 29.85
N GLN A 164 3.05 -5.08 31.16
CA GLN A 164 2.98 -3.71 31.72
C GLN A 164 4.29 -3.41 32.46
N PRO A 165 5.11 -2.45 32.00
CA PRO A 165 4.91 -1.53 30.87
C PRO A 165 5.00 -2.21 29.49
N CYS A 166 4.46 -1.56 28.45
CA CYS A 166 4.58 -2.04 27.07
C CYS A 166 6.05 -2.14 26.66
N ILE A 167 6.52 -3.37 26.45
CA ILE A 167 7.86 -3.67 25.95
C ILE A 167 7.73 -3.89 24.44
N SER A 168 8.57 -3.20 23.68
CA SER A 168 8.60 -3.39 22.22
C SER A 168 9.10 -4.81 21.88
N PRO A 169 8.65 -5.43 20.77
CA PRO A 169 9.06 -6.78 20.39
C PRO A 169 10.58 -6.97 20.35
N VAL A 170 11.29 -5.94 19.87
CA VAL A 170 12.77 -5.95 19.82
C VAL A 170 13.41 -5.94 21.21
N GLN A 171 12.85 -5.22 22.17
CA GLN A 171 13.32 -5.24 23.55
C GLN A 171 13.06 -6.61 24.20
N HIS A 172 11.91 -7.22 23.92
CA HIS A 172 11.59 -8.57 24.38
C HIS A 172 12.59 -9.62 23.87
N TRP A 173 13.05 -9.49 22.62
CA TRP A 173 14.05 -10.39 22.05
C TRP A 173 15.47 -10.16 22.60
N MET A 174 15.79 -8.95 23.05
CA MET A 174 17.13 -8.62 23.56
C MET A 174 17.33 -8.90 25.06
N GLY A 175 16.24 -9.05 25.83
CA GLY A 175 16.28 -9.35 27.27
C GLY A 175 16.12 -8.11 28.14
#